data_AF-A0A970X9I6-F1
#
_entry.id   AF-A0A970X9I6-F1
#
_cell.length_a   1.000
_cell.length_b   1.000
_cell.length_c   1.000
_cell.angle_alpha   90.00
_cell.angle_beta   90.00
_cell.angle_gamma   90.00
#
_symmetry.space_group_name_H-M   'P 1'
#
loop_
_entity.id
_entity.type
_entity.pdbx_description
1 polymer ?
#
loop_
_entity_poly.entity_id
_entity_poly.type
_entity_poly.pdbx_seq_one_letter_code
_entity_poly.pdbx_strand_id
1 'polypeptide(L)'
;MPTSHPRHTITETPALREALDELRSALGRERIDFGELVGLGAREKLRALRGDSPQAREARARLVEEIGSGRYQPDAAAADEVKRRGLIRDEDL
;
A
#
# COMPACT_ATOMS: atom_id res chain seq x y z
N MET A 1 -15.73 32.45 -8.10
CA MET A 1 -14.30 32.12 -7.94
C MET A 1 -14.05 30.72 -8.49
N PRO A 2 -13.56 30.57 -9.74
CA PRO A 2 -13.12 29.26 -10.21
C PRO A 2 -11.80 28.93 -9.53
N THR A 3 -11.77 27.88 -8.71
CA THR A 3 -10.53 27.38 -8.12
C THR A 3 -9.77 26.61 -9.20
N SER A 4 -8.45 26.81 -9.30
CA SER A 4 -7.61 26.14 -10.31
C SER A 4 -7.57 24.61 -10.18
N HIS A 5 -8.11 24.07 -9.07
CA HIS A 5 -8.16 22.65 -8.77
C HIS A 5 -9.56 22.08 -9.00
N PRO A 6 -9.68 20.92 -9.67
CA PRO A 6 -10.93 20.17 -9.74
C PRO A 6 -11.49 19.89 -8.35
N ARG A 7 -12.80 20.08 -8.18
CA ARG A 7 -13.52 19.68 -6.97
C ARG A 7 -14.13 18.31 -7.20
N HIS A 8 -13.92 17.42 -6.23
CA HIS A 8 -14.51 16.09 -6.22
C HIS A 8 -15.41 15.95 -4.99
N THR A 9 -16.61 15.46 -5.20
CA THR A 9 -17.52 15.05 -4.13
C THR A 9 -17.48 13.53 -4.05
N ILE A 10 -17.35 12.99 -2.85
CA ILE A 10 -17.35 11.56 -2.60
C ILE A 10 -18.68 11.21 -1.93
N THR A 11 -19.40 10.26 -2.53
CA THR A 11 -20.60 9.67 -1.92
C THR A 11 -20.18 8.44 -1.14
N GLU A 12 -20.56 8.36 0.13
CA GLU A 12 -20.38 7.15 0.95
C GLU A 12 -21.34 6.06 0.47
N THR A 13 -20.86 5.22 -0.46
CA THR A 13 -21.51 3.95 -0.81
C THR A 13 -21.44 2.99 0.39
N PRO A 14 -22.26 1.91 0.43
CA PRO A 14 -22.22 0.96 1.55
C PRO A 14 -20.82 0.41 1.85
N ALA A 15 -20.07 0.00 0.82
CA ALA A 15 -18.70 -0.50 0.99
C ALA A 15 -17.73 0.58 1.50
N LEU A 16 -17.88 1.83 1.03
CA LEU A 16 -17.04 2.92 1.52
C LEU A 16 -17.38 3.28 2.97
N ARG A 17 -18.67 3.25 3.33
CA ARG A 17 -19.13 3.48 4.69
C ARG A 17 -18.58 2.44 5.65
N GLU A 18 -18.60 1.15 5.30
CA GLU A 18 -18.04 0.08 6.13
C GLU A 18 -16.55 0.34 6.45
N ALA A 19 -15.75 0.65 5.43
CA ALA A 19 -14.33 0.97 5.61
C ALA A 19 -14.11 2.24 6.46
N LEU A 20 -14.94 3.27 6.29
CA LEU A 20 -14.86 4.49 7.07
C LEU A 20 -15.35 4.31 8.50
N ASP A 21 -16.32 3.43 8.75
CA ASP A 21 -16.85 3.14 10.10
C ASP A 21 -15.77 2.46 10.97
N GLU A 22 -14.97 1.57 10.39
CA GLU A 22 -13.78 1.01 11.05
C GLU A 22 -12.76 2.10 11.40
N LEU A 23 -12.43 2.97 10.44
CA LEU A 23 -11.51 4.08 10.65
C LEU A 23 -12.03 5.08 11.71
N ARG A 24 -13.33 5.41 11.67
CA ARG A 24 -13.99 6.26 12.67
C ARG A 24 -13.87 5.65 14.06
N SER A 25 -14.06 4.34 14.17
CA SER A 25 -13.97 3.62 15.44
C SER A 25 -12.55 3.69 16.03
N ALA A 26 -11.51 3.58 15.18
CA ALA A 26 -10.12 3.70 15.60
C ALA A 26 -9.72 5.14 15.99
N LEU A 27 -10.23 6.14 15.27
CA LEU A 27 -9.94 7.56 15.50
C LEU A 27 -10.73 8.17 16.68
N GLY A 28 -11.83 7.54 17.09
CA GLY A 28 -12.68 8.01 18.17
C GLY A 28 -13.36 9.36 17.85
N ARG A 29 -12.80 10.47 18.35
CA ARG A 29 -13.35 11.83 18.16
C ARG A 29 -12.64 12.64 17.07
N GLU A 30 -11.53 12.13 16.55
CA GLU A 30 -10.78 12.82 15.51
C GLU A 30 -11.54 12.79 14.17
N ARG A 31 -11.45 13.89 13.42
CA ARG A 31 -12.14 14.01 12.13
C ARG A 31 -11.29 13.38 11.03
N ILE A 32 -11.97 12.68 10.12
CA ILE A 32 -11.33 12.15 8.90
C ILE A 32 -11.03 13.32 7.95
N ASP A 33 -9.75 13.49 7.63
CA ASP A 33 -9.32 14.28 6.49
C ASP A 33 -9.40 13.43 5.22
N PHE A 34 -10.46 13.63 4.45
CA PHE A 34 -10.67 12.91 3.19
C PHE A 34 -9.61 13.23 2.13
N GLY A 35 -9.03 14.43 2.15
CA GLY A 35 -7.96 14.79 1.23
C GLY A 35 -6.69 13.99 1.51
N GLU A 36 -6.34 13.85 2.79
CA GLU A 36 -5.24 13.00 3.23
C GLU A 36 -5.48 11.53 2.88
N LEU A 37 -6.68 11.00 3.20
CA LEU A 37 -7.05 9.62 2.93
C LEU A 37 -6.95 9.28 1.43
N VAL A 38 -7.43 10.17 0.55
CA VAL A 38 -7.30 10.02 -0.90
C VAL A 38 -5.83 10.05 -1.32
N GLY A 39 -5.02 10.93 -0.74
CA GLY A 39 -3.58 10.99 -0.98
C GLY A 39 -2.86 9.69 -0.59
N LEU A 40 -3.22 9.10 0.54
CA LEU A 40 -2.70 7.80 1.00
C LEU A 40 -3.12 6.68 0.05
N GLY A 41 -4.41 6.57 -0.27
CA GLY A 41 -4.93 5.55 -1.18
C GLY A 41 -4.33 5.63 -2.59
N ALA A 42 -4.09 6.83 -3.12
CA ALA A 42 -3.45 7.03 -4.42
C ALA A 42 -2.00 6.52 -4.44
N ARG A 43 -1.22 6.82 -3.38
CA ARG A 43 0.16 6.32 -3.24
C ARG A 43 0.18 4.80 -3.11
N GLU A 44 -0.74 4.24 -2.34
CA GLU A 44 -0.85 2.79 -2.17
C GLU A 44 -1.21 2.10 -3.48
N LYS A 45 -2.19 2.63 -4.22
CA LYS A 45 -2.54 2.12 -5.54
C LYS A 45 -1.36 2.17 -6.51
N LEU A 46 -0.59 3.26 -6.50
CA LEU A 46 0.62 3.37 -7.31
C LEU A 46 1.69 2.35 -6.91
N ARG A 47 1.87 2.08 -5.60
CA ARG A 47 2.76 1.02 -5.12
C ARG A 47 2.33 -0.35 -5.63
N ALA A 48 1.04 -0.69 -5.51
CA ALA A 48 0.50 -1.94 -6.02
C ALA A 48 0.73 -2.09 -7.53
N LEU A 49 0.44 -1.05 -8.31
CA LEU A 49 0.66 -1.06 -9.77
C LEU A 49 2.14 -1.21 -10.15
N ARG A 50 3.06 -0.61 -9.39
CA ARG A 50 4.51 -0.79 -9.59
C ARG A 50 4.97 -2.19 -9.20
N GLY A 51 4.42 -2.75 -8.13
CA GLY A 51 4.69 -4.12 -7.66
C GLY A 51 4.21 -5.21 -8.63
N ASP A 52 3.23 -4.89 -9.49
CA ASP A 52 2.69 -5.77 -10.55
C ASP A 52 3.29 -5.51 -11.95
N SER A 53 4.29 -4.63 -12.03
CA SER A 53 5.00 -4.37 -13.29
C SER A 53 5.62 -5.64 -13.85
N PRO A 54 5.75 -5.77 -15.19
CA PRO A 54 6.46 -6.89 -15.82
C PRO A 54 7.86 -7.10 -15.23
N GLN A 55 8.57 -6.01 -14.92
CA GLN A 55 9.89 -6.03 -14.31
C GLN A 55 9.84 -6.61 -12.89
N ALA A 56 8.85 -6.25 -12.08
CA ALA A 56 8.67 -6.83 -10.75
C ALA A 56 8.31 -8.33 -10.82
N ARG A 57 7.51 -8.73 -11.81
CA ARG A 57 7.20 -10.15 -12.06
C ARG A 57 8.43 -10.94 -12.48
N GLU A 58 9.24 -10.39 -13.39
CA GLU A 58 10.50 -11.00 -13.84
C GLU A 58 11.54 -11.06 -12.71
N ALA A 59 11.62 -10.02 -11.88
CA ALA A 59 12.47 -10.02 -10.69
C ALA A 59 12.04 -11.10 -9.68
N ARG A 60 10.72 -11.27 -9.44
CA ARG A 60 10.20 -12.36 -8.59
C ARG A 60 10.51 -13.73 -9.17
N ALA A 61 10.35 -13.93 -10.47
CA ALA A 61 10.64 -15.20 -11.12
C ALA A 61 12.13 -15.58 -10.99
N ARG A 62 13.03 -14.61 -11.20
CA ARG A 62 14.48 -14.80 -10.99
C ARG A 62 14.82 -15.14 -9.54
N LEU A 63 14.23 -14.43 -8.58
CA LEU A 63 14.39 -14.72 -7.15
C LEU A 63 13.94 -16.15 -6.79
N VAL A 64 12.80 -16.61 -7.31
CA VAL A 64 12.32 -17.98 -7.08
C VAL A 64 13.30 -19.00 -7.64
N GLU A 65 13.86 -18.77 -8.83
CA GLU A 65 14.87 -19.64 -9.43
C GLU A 65 16.17 -19.67 -8.61
N GLU A 66 16.66 -18.52 -8.16
CA GLU A 66 17.87 -18.41 -7.34
C GLU A 66 17.71 -19.11 -5.98
N ILE A 67 16.54 -18.98 -5.34
CA ILE A 67 16.22 -19.67 -4.09
C ILE A 67 16.17 -21.18 -4.32
N GLY A 68 15.42 -21.64 -5.33
CA GLY A 68 15.28 -23.06 -5.64
C GLY A 68 16.59 -23.73 -6.06
N SER A 69 17.50 -22.97 -6.66
CA SER A 69 18.84 -23.44 -7.07
C SER A 69 19.92 -23.29 -5.99
N GLY A 70 19.60 -22.73 -4.82
CA GLY A 70 20.55 -22.47 -3.74
C GLY A 70 21.59 -21.40 -4.03
N ARG A 71 21.40 -20.61 -5.10
CA ARG A 71 22.29 -19.50 -5.47
C ARG A 71 21.90 -18.17 -4.82
N TYR A 72 20.74 -18.13 -4.16
CA TYR A 72 20.25 -16.94 -3.48
C TYR A 72 21.17 -16.55 -2.32
N GLN A 73 21.62 -15.31 -2.34
CA GLN A 73 22.34 -14.68 -1.23
C GLN A 73 21.43 -13.63 -0.58
N PRO A 74 21.01 -13.83 0.68
CA PRO A 74 20.16 -12.87 1.37
C PRO A 74 20.87 -11.54 1.56
N ASP A 75 20.24 -10.45 1.12
CA ASP A 75 20.67 -9.11 1.47
C ASP A 75 20.12 -8.73 2.85
N ALA A 76 20.98 -8.85 3.87
CA ALA A 76 20.63 -8.54 5.25
C ALA A 76 20.22 -7.07 5.44
N ALA A 77 20.83 -6.13 4.71
CA ALA A 77 20.50 -4.71 4.82
C ALA A 77 19.11 -4.42 4.23
N ALA A 78 18.77 -5.07 3.11
CA ALA A 78 17.43 -5.01 2.54
C ALA A 78 16.38 -5.64 3.47
N ALA A 79 16.67 -6.80 4.07
CA ALA A 79 15.78 -7.47 5.01
C ALA A 79 15.50 -6.61 6.26
N ASP A 80 16.52 -5.95 6.80
CA ASP A 80 16.36 -5.04 7.94
C ASP A 80 15.55 -3.79 7.59
N GLU A 81 15.69 -3.27 6.37
CA GLU A 81 14.86 -2.15 5.90
C GLU A 81 13.39 -2.53 5.76
N VAL A 82 13.10 -3.74 5.26
CA VAL A 82 11.73 -4.28 5.17
C VAL A 82 11.08 -4.38 6.55
N LYS A 83 11.82 -4.89 7.55
CA LYS A 83 11.39 -4.93 8.96
C LYS A 83 11.12 -3.54 9.51
N ARG A 84 12.06 -2.60 9.35
CA ARG A 84 11.92 -1.21 9.85
C ARG A 84 10.71 -0.49 9.26
N ARG A 85 10.37 -0.77 8.00
CA ARG A 85 9.23 -0.13 7.32
C ARG A 85 7.90 -0.81 7.57
N GLY A 86 7.85 -1.91 8.33
CA GLY A 86 6.61 -2.65 8.57
C GLY A 86 5.98 -3.19 7.28
N LEU A 87 6.82 -3.60 6.32
CA LEU A 87 6.36 -4.09 5.02
C LEU A 87 6.10 -5.61 5.02
N ILE A 88 6.28 -6.27 6.16
CA ILE A 88 5.94 -7.67 6.40
C ILE A 88 4.46 -7.70 6.78
N ARG A 89 3.63 -8.49 6.07
CA ARG A 89 2.24 -8.70 6.47
C ARG A 89 2.22 -9.74 7.60
N ASP A 90 1.24 -9.67 8.49
CA ASP A 90 1.11 -10.63 9.60
C ASP A 90 0.98 -12.09 9.13
N GLU A 91 0.57 -12.30 7.87
CA GLU A 91 0.44 -13.62 7.21
C GLU A 91 1.79 -14.20 6.75
N ASP A 92 2.86 -13.40 6.71
CA ASP A 92 4.19 -13.76 6.21
C ASP A 92 5.18 -14.19 7.34
N LEU A 93 4.73 -14.22 8.60
CA LEU A 93 5.49 -14.63 9.80
C LEU A 93 5.12 -16.05 10.26
#